data_AF-A0A7Y2XA02-F1
#
_entry.id   AF-A0A7Y2XA02-F1
#
_cell.length_a   1.000
_cell.length_b   1.000
_cell.length_c   1.000
_cell.angle_alpha   90.00
_cell.angle_beta   90.00
_cell.angle_gamma   90.00
#
_symmetry.space_group_name_H-M   'P 1'
#
loop_
_entity.id
_entity.type
_entity.pdbx_description
1 polymer ?
#
loop_
_entity_poly.entity_id
_entity_poly.type
_entity_poly.pdbx_seq_one_letter_code
_entity_poly.pdbx_strand_id
1 'polypeptide(L)'
;MAVETKVGVYLCSGCEIGEAVNIDELGKIASEESKVPVCKNNSWLCSEAGVEEIKNDIKNENLNRVVIGACSQRFLADVFNFDSDVLVERVNLRENVVWTHKPNDEDTQMLASDYLRMGIAKARNSETPKPQPIDANETILVVGGGVSGLTSAIAATKAGNSVVLTEKEDKLGGWLNKFHKVNLGNSPFTEIESTGIEELISEVES
;
A
#
# COMPACT_ATOMS: atom_id res chain seq x y z
N MET A 1 15.22 -30.58 -0.30
CA MET A 1 13.93 -31.08 0.23
C MET A 1 12.93 -29.98 -0.01
N ALA A 2 11.80 -30.24 -0.68
CA ALA A 2 10.78 -29.22 -0.87
C ALA A 2 10.24 -28.84 0.51
N VAL A 3 10.29 -27.55 0.86
CA VAL A 3 9.68 -27.04 2.10
C VAL A 3 8.17 -27.26 1.96
N GLU A 4 7.56 -27.90 2.95
CA GLU A 4 6.12 -28.16 2.95
C GLU A 4 5.36 -26.82 2.92
N THR A 5 4.47 -26.63 1.94
CA THR A 5 3.68 -25.41 1.81
C THR A 5 2.55 -25.39 2.84
N LYS A 6 2.64 -24.49 3.82
CA LYS A 6 1.64 -24.30 4.88
C LYS A 6 0.98 -22.92 4.74
N VAL A 7 -0.29 -22.95 4.33
CA VAL A 7 -1.10 -21.76 4.04
C VAL A 7 -2.00 -21.44 5.23
N GLY A 8 -1.95 -20.20 5.74
CA GLY A 8 -2.99 -19.64 6.59
C GLY A 8 -3.92 -18.73 5.79
N VAL A 9 -5.22 -18.80 6.04
CA VAL A 9 -6.24 -17.94 5.41
C VAL A 9 -6.87 -17.05 6.47
N TYR A 10 -6.93 -15.75 6.18
CA TYR A 10 -7.50 -14.75 7.07
C TYR A 10 -8.53 -13.92 6.33
N LEU A 11 -9.74 -13.85 6.84
CA LEU A 11 -10.87 -13.17 6.21
C LEU A 11 -11.28 -11.94 7.03
N CYS A 12 -11.26 -10.77 6.40
CA CYS A 12 -11.74 -9.53 7.00
C CYS A 12 -13.25 -9.43 6.83
N SER A 13 -13.98 -9.12 7.89
CA SER A 13 -15.43 -8.86 7.83
C SER A 13 -15.82 -7.38 7.92
N GLY A 14 -14.90 -6.50 8.32
CA GLY A 14 -15.14 -5.05 8.36
C GLY A 14 -15.18 -4.40 6.97
N CYS A 15 -15.42 -3.09 6.95
CA CYS A 15 -15.58 -2.29 5.73
C CYS A 15 -16.62 -2.88 4.77
N GLU A 16 -17.80 -3.23 5.29
CA GLU A 16 -18.96 -3.74 4.55
C GLU A 16 -18.79 -5.15 3.95
N ILE A 17 -17.61 -5.78 4.08
CA ILE A 17 -17.37 -7.11 3.49
C ILE A 17 -18.31 -8.14 4.12
N GLY A 18 -18.35 -8.24 5.45
CA GLY A 18 -19.22 -9.19 6.15
C GLY A 18 -20.71 -8.83 6.10
N GLU A 19 -21.07 -7.62 5.66
CA GLU A 19 -22.46 -7.20 5.44
C GLU A 19 -22.97 -7.57 4.05
N ALA A 20 -22.05 -7.74 3.09
CA ALA A 20 -22.36 -8.02 1.68
C ALA A 20 -22.13 -9.47 1.27
N VAL A 21 -21.18 -10.17 1.92
CA VAL A 21 -20.86 -11.58 1.66
C VAL A 21 -20.74 -12.37 2.96
N ASN A 22 -21.10 -13.65 2.92
CA ASN A 22 -21.03 -14.56 4.05
C ASN A 22 -19.59 -15.05 4.28
N ILE A 23 -18.98 -14.55 5.35
CA ILE A 23 -17.59 -14.88 5.72
C ILE A 23 -17.43 -16.31 6.20
N ASP A 24 -18.44 -16.89 6.86
CA ASP A 24 -18.38 -18.27 7.32
C ASP A 24 -18.39 -19.25 6.14
N GLU A 25 -19.17 -18.94 5.11
CA GLU A 25 -19.17 -19.70 3.86
C GLU A 25 -17.82 -19.60 3.12
N LEU A 26 -17.23 -18.41 3.05
CA LEU A 26 -15.86 -18.24 2.56
C LEU A 26 -14.84 -19.02 3.40
N GLY A 27 -15.03 -19.08 4.72
CA GLY A 27 -14.20 -19.86 5.63
C GLY A 27 -14.24 -21.36 5.32
N LYS A 28 -15.40 -21.90 4.92
CA LYS A 28 -15.54 -23.32 4.50
C LYS A 28 -14.76 -23.65 3.25
N ILE A 29 -14.62 -22.70 2.31
CA ILE A 29 -13.77 -22.90 1.12
C ILE A 29 -12.31 -23.13 1.54
N ALA A 30 -11.83 -22.37 2.52
CA ALA A 30 -10.49 -22.52 3.03
C ALA A 30 -10.32 -23.84 3.81
N SER A 31 -11.24 -24.15 4.73
CA SER A 31 -11.10 -25.29 5.65
C SER A 31 -11.54 -26.64 5.07
N GLU A 32 -12.61 -26.70 4.27
CA GLU A 32 -13.18 -27.95 3.74
C GLU A 32 -12.67 -28.26 2.33
N GLU A 33 -12.77 -27.31 1.40
CA GLU A 33 -12.35 -27.51 0.00
C GLU A 33 -10.84 -27.51 -0.12
N SER A 34 -10.20 -26.45 0.40
CA SER A 34 -8.76 -26.28 0.30
C SER A 34 -8.02 -27.05 1.39
N LYS A 35 -8.63 -27.32 2.54
CA LYS A 35 -7.98 -27.99 3.70
C LYS A 35 -6.75 -27.25 4.20
N VAL A 36 -6.84 -25.92 4.32
CA VAL A 36 -5.77 -25.12 4.93
C VAL A 36 -5.72 -25.39 6.45
N PRO A 37 -4.52 -25.45 7.07
CA PRO A 37 -4.38 -25.71 8.50
C PRO A 37 -4.97 -24.61 9.39
N VAL A 38 -4.96 -23.35 8.92
CA VAL A 38 -5.44 -22.19 9.67
C VAL A 38 -6.41 -21.40 8.81
N CYS A 39 -7.63 -21.21 9.30
CA CYS A 39 -8.59 -20.27 8.72
C CYS A 39 -9.24 -19.47 9.85
N LYS A 40 -9.06 -18.15 9.84
CA LYS A 40 -9.64 -17.25 10.85
C LYS A 40 -10.35 -16.07 10.20
N ASN A 41 -11.32 -15.52 10.91
CA ASN A 41 -11.98 -14.28 10.54
C ASN A 41 -11.80 -13.23 11.63
N ASN A 42 -11.77 -11.95 11.23
CA ASN A 42 -11.69 -10.83 12.15
C ASN A 42 -12.32 -9.60 11.47
N SER A 43 -13.04 -8.78 12.23
CA SER A 43 -13.60 -7.52 11.71
C SER A 43 -12.53 -6.56 11.22
N TRP A 44 -11.35 -6.56 11.84
CA TRP A 44 -10.29 -5.60 11.55
C TRP A 44 -8.91 -6.26 11.54
N LEU A 45 -8.63 -7.06 10.49
CA LEU A 45 -7.32 -7.70 10.31
C LEU A 45 -6.15 -6.71 10.24
N CYS A 46 -6.40 -5.46 9.83
CA CYS A 46 -5.39 -4.41 9.78
C CYS A 46 -5.12 -3.71 11.11
N SER A 47 -5.87 -4.04 12.17
CA SER A 47 -5.58 -3.54 13.51
C SER A 47 -4.29 -4.17 14.05
N GLU A 48 -3.66 -3.52 15.02
CA GLU A 48 -2.45 -4.04 15.68
C GLU A 48 -2.68 -5.47 16.20
N ALA A 49 -3.80 -5.69 16.89
CA ALA A 49 -4.19 -7.02 17.38
C ALA A 49 -4.39 -8.05 16.26
N GLY A 50 -5.02 -7.66 15.14
CA GLY A 50 -5.22 -8.55 13.99
C GLY A 50 -3.91 -8.95 13.30
N VAL A 51 -2.99 -8.00 13.18
CA VAL A 51 -1.64 -8.24 12.62
C VAL A 51 -0.82 -9.13 13.56
N GLU A 52 -0.88 -8.88 14.86
CA GLU A 52 -0.20 -9.72 15.86
C GLU A 52 -0.74 -11.15 15.87
N GLU A 53 -2.05 -11.33 15.72
CA GLU A 53 -2.65 -12.66 15.60
C GLU A 53 -2.07 -13.43 14.41
N ILE A 54 -2.01 -12.80 13.23
CA ILE A 54 -1.41 -13.43 12.04
C ILE A 54 0.07 -13.76 12.29
N LYS A 55 0.84 -12.85 12.90
CA LYS A 55 2.26 -13.08 13.23
C LYS A 55 2.46 -14.24 14.19
N ASN A 56 1.58 -14.38 15.19
CA ASN A 56 1.64 -15.47 16.15
C ASN A 56 1.33 -16.81 15.49
N ASP A 57 0.30 -16.87 14.63
CA ASP A 57 -0.04 -18.08 13.90
C ASP A 57 1.05 -18.47 12.90
N ILE A 58 1.68 -17.51 12.21
CA ILE A 58 2.85 -17.75 11.35
C ILE A 58 3.92 -18.55 12.11
N LYS A 59 4.25 -18.11 13.33
CA LYS A 59 5.27 -18.75 14.17
C LYS A 59 4.81 -20.09 14.75
N ASN A 60 3.60 -20.13 15.32
CA ASN A 60 3.10 -21.30 16.05
C ASN A 60 2.77 -22.48 15.11
N GLU A 61 2.21 -22.19 13.94
CA GLU A 61 1.76 -23.19 12.97
C GLU A 61 2.79 -23.42 11.85
N ASN A 62 3.91 -22.69 11.88
CA ASN A 62 4.96 -22.68 10.86
C ASN A 62 4.40 -22.37 9.46
N LEU A 63 3.55 -21.36 9.36
CA LEU A 63 2.99 -20.92 8.07
C LEU A 63 4.10 -20.27 7.25
N ASN A 64 4.20 -20.65 5.99
CA ASN A 64 5.09 -20.00 5.03
C ASN A 64 4.34 -19.32 3.89
N ARG A 65 3.01 -19.38 3.91
CA ARG A 65 2.09 -18.70 3.01
C ARG A 65 0.93 -18.11 3.80
N VAL A 66 0.56 -16.88 3.52
CA VAL A 66 -0.59 -16.21 4.14
C VAL A 66 -1.49 -15.66 3.05
N VAL A 67 -2.77 -16.03 3.07
CA VAL A 67 -3.80 -15.51 2.18
C VAL A 67 -4.71 -14.60 2.98
N ILE A 68 -4.89 -13.36 2.55
CA ILE A 68 -5.74 -12.39 3.24
C ILE A 68 -6.86 -11.94 2.32
N GLY A 69 -8.09 -12.37 2.61
CA GLY A 69 -9.32 -11.91 1.97
C GLY A 69 -9.80 -10.62 2.62
N ALA A 70 -9.51 -9.47 2.01
CA ALA A 70 -9.81 -8.16 2.59
C ALA A 70 -9.85 -7.06 1.50
N CYS A 71 -9.34 -5.87 1.80
CA CYS A 71 -9.14 -4.78 0.86
C CYS A 71 -7.98 -5.01 -0.11
N SER A 72 -7.95 -4.20 -1.18
CA SER A 72 -6.93 -4.17 -2.22
C SER A 72 -5.50 -4.29 -1.71
N GLN A 73 -4.67 -5.05 -2.43
CA GLN A 73 -3.23 -5.17 -2.18
C GLN A 73 -2.46 -3.83 -2.27
N ARG A 74 -3.06 -2.81 -2.88
CA ARG A 74 -2.46 -1.46 -2.97
C ARG A 74 -2.65 -0.64 -1.70
N PHE A 75 -3.52 -1.09 -0.79
CA PHE A 75 -3.84 -0.41 0.44
C PHE A 75 -3.26 -1.17 1.62
N LEU A 76 -2.61 -0.46 2.54
CA LEU A 76 -1.98 -1.03 3.74
C LEU A 76 -0.97 -2.14 3.43
N ALA A 77 -0.25 -2.04 2.30
CA ALA A 77 0.78 -3.00 1.92
C ALA A 77 1.84 -3.18 3.01
N ASP A 78 2.22 -2.08 3.67
CA ASP A 78 3.22 -2.09 4.75
C ASP A 78 2.73 -2.81 6.01
N VAL A 79 1.41 -2.83 6.26
CA VAL A 79 0.82 -3.49 7.44
C VAL A 79 0.87 -5.00 7.32
N PHE A 80 0.65 -5.52 6.12
CA PHE A 80 0.66 -6.95 5.81
C PHE A 80 1.98 -7.40 5.21
N ASN A 81 3.07 -6.73 5.58
CA ASN A 81 4.44 -7.12 5.26
C ASN A 81 5.02 -7.91 6.44
N PHE A 82 5.05 -9.24 6.33
CA PHE A 82 5.61 -10.14 7.34
C PHE A 82 7.06 -10.52 6.97
N ASP A 83 7.62 -11.52 7.65
CA ASP A 83 8.98 -11.97 7.43
C ASP A 83 9.21 -12.39 5.96
N SER A 84 10.43 -12.15 5.46
CA SER A 84 10.76 -12.27 4.02
C SER A 84 10.60 -13.67 3.43
N ASP A 85 10.48 -14.69 4.27
CA ASP A 85 10.27 -16.09 3.89
C ASP A 85 8.77 -16.46 3.80
N VAL A 86 7.88 -15.60 4.29
CA VAL A 86 6.42 -15.76 4.21
C VAL A 86 5.88 -15.04 2.97
N LEU A 87 5.35 -15.80 2.00
CA LEU A 87 4.65 -15.20 0.87
C LEU A 87 3.24 -14.79 1.29
N VAL A 88 2.91 -13.51 1.10
CA VAL A 88 1.58 -12.96 1.36
C VAL A 88 0.82 -12.79 0.05
N GLU A 89 -0.32 -13.46 -0.07
CA GLU A 89 -1.28 -13.29 -1.15
C GLU A 89 -2.49 -12.50 -0.67
N ARG A 90 -2.78 -11.39 -1.35
CA ARG A 90 -3.88 -10.47 -1.02
C ARG A 90 -5.05 -10.73 -1.96
N VAL A 91 -6.16 -11.20 -1.41
CA VAL A 91 -7.42 -11.39 -2.14
C VAL A 91 -8.31 -10.19 -1.90
N ASN A 92 -8.50 -9.38 -2.94
CA ASN A 92 -9.33 -8.18 -2.85
C ASN A 92 -10.82 -8.55 -2.94
N LEU A 93 -11.48 -8.63 -1.79
CA LEU A 93 -12.91 -8.86 -1.65
C LEU A 93 -13.72 -7.56 -1.51
N ARG A 94 -13.07 -6.42 -1.24
CA ARG A 94 -13.77 -5.15 -1.03
C ARG A 94 -13.95 -4.38 -2.33
N GLU A 95 -12.89 -3.80 -2.87
CA GLU A 95 -12.98 -2.94 -4.05
C GLU A 95 -13.37 -3.71 -5.31
N ASN A 96 -12.92 -4.97 -5.45
CA ASN A 96 -13.16 -5.78 -6.65
C ASN A 96 -14.41 -6.67 -6.57
N VAL A 97 -15.07 -6.76 -5.42
CA VAL A 97 -16.27 -7.60 -5.26
C VAL A 97 -17.38 -6.79 -4.57
N VAL A 98 -17.27 -6.55 -3.27
CA VAL A 98 -18.37 -5.99 -2.46
C VAL A 98 -18.77 -4.56 -2.86
N TRP A 99 -17.83 -3.70 -3.23
CA TRP A 99 -18.14 -2.31 -3.62
C TRP A 99 -18.56 -2.13 -5.08
N THR A 100 -18.43 -3.17 -5.89
CA THR A 100 -18.73 -3.12 -7.34
C THR A 100 -19.92 -3.98 -7.72
N HIS A 101 -20.42 -4.82 -6.81
CA HIS A 101 -21.53 -5.73 -7.03
C HIS A 101 -22.62 -5.52 -5.99
N LYS A 102 -23.81 -6.05 -6.27
CA LYS A 102 -24.96 -5.92 -5.38
C LYS A 102 -24.71 -6.73 -4.09
N PRO A 103 -24.84 -6.13 -2.89
CA PRO A 103 -24.62 -6.84 -1.64
C PRO A 103 -25.71 -7.90 -1.41
N ASN A 104 -25.36 -8.99 -0.71
CA ASN A 104 -26.27 -10.11 -0.39
C ASN A 104 -26.90 -10.76 -1.63
N ASP A 105 -26.14 -10.80 -2.72
CA ASP A 105 -26.52 -11.41 -3.99
C ASP A 105 -25.70 -12.70 -4.20
N GLU A 106 -26.33 -13.74 -4.76
CA GLU A 106 -25.70 -15.05 -4.98
C GLU A 106 -24.46 -14.91 -5.88
N ASP A 107 -24.54 -14.06 -6.92
CA ASP A 107 -23.43 -13.83 -7.83
C ASP A 107 -22.25 -13.13 -7.13
N THR A 108 -22.52 -12.24 -6.17
CA THR A 108 -21.48 -11.57 -5.38
C THR A 108 -20.78 -12.56 -4.44
N GLN A 109 -21.55 -13.45 -3.81
CA GLN A 109 -21.01 -14.52 -2.95
C GLN A 109 -20.15 -15.49 -3.77
N MET A 110 -20.63 -15.91 -4.95
CA MET A 110 -19.91 -16.79 -5.86
C MET A 110 -18.61 -16.14 -6.34
N LEU A 111 -18.65 -14.84 -6.70
CA LEU A 111 -17.46 -14.10 -7.10
C LEU A 111 -16.42 -14.00 -5.98
N ALA A 112 -16.83 -13.69 -4.75
CA ALA A 112 -15.95 -13.67 -3.58
C ALA A 112 -15.31 -15.03 -3.33
N SER A 113 -16.11 -16.10 -3.48
CA SER A 113 -15.67 -17.49 -3.32
C SER A 113 -14.59 -17.86 -4.33
N ASP A 114 -14.78 -17.51 -5.60
CA ASP A 114 -13.80 -17.79 -6.65
C ASP A 114 -12.53 -16.96 -6.49
N TYR A 115 -12.63 -15.69 -6.07
CA TYR A 115 -11.48 -14.88 -5.71
C TYR A 115 -10.63 -15.53 -4.62
N LEU A 116 -11.28 -16.06 -3.59
CA LEU A 116 -10.60 -16.76 -2.50
C LEU A 116 -9.95 -18.06 -3.00
N ARG A 117 -10.65 -18.87 -3.81
CA ARG A 117 -10.09 -20.09 -4.43
C ARG A 117 -8.85 -19.77 -5.25
N MET A 118 -8.92 -18.74 -6.10
CA MET A 118 -7.79 -18.28 -6.92
C MET A 118 -6.61 -17.83 -6.06
N GLY A 119 -6.87 -17.06 -5.00
CA GLY A 119 -5.82 -16.62 -4.07
C GLY A 119 -5.13 -17.77 -3.36
N ILE A 120 -5.90 -18.73 -2.84
CA ILE A 120 -5.36 -19.93 -2.18
C ILE A 120 -4.54 -20.76 -3.18
N ALA A 121 -5.08 -20.99 -4.39
CA ALA A 121 -4.37 -21.72 -5.44
C ALA A 121 -3.06 -21.03 -5.83
N LYS A 122 -3.07 -19.70 -5.97
CA LYS A 122 -1.86 -18.92 -6.28
C LYS A 122 -0.84 -19.01 -5.17
N ALA A 123 -1.23 -18.82 -3.90
CA ALA A 123 -0.32 -18.91 -2.76
C ALA A 123 0.36 -20.29 -2.65
N ARG A 124 -0.37 -21.37 -2.97
CA ARG A 124 0.16 -22.74 -2.97
C ARG A 124 1.21 -23.01 -4.03
N ASN A 125 1.03 -22.42 -5.20
CA ASN A 125 1.83 -22.70 -6.39
C ASN A 125 2.87 -21.61 -6.69
N SER A 126 3.01 -20.62 -5.80
CA SER A 126 3.97 -19.52 -5.96
C SER A 126 5.18 -19.69 -5.04
N GLU A 127 6.33 -19.26 -5.55
CA GLU A 127 7.57 -19.14 -4.77
C GLU A 127 7.68 -17.73 -4.17
N THR A 128 8.34 -17.64 -3.01
CA THR A 128 8.64 -16.34 -2.41
C THR A 128 9.67 -15.62 -3.27
N PRO A 129 9.39 -14.39 -3.75
CA PRO A 129 10.31 -13.66 -4.60
C PRO A 129 11.59 -13.34 -3.83
N LYS A 130 12.75 -13.53 -4.48
CA LYS A 130 14.03 -13.14 -3.91
C LYS A 130 14.31 -11.67 -4.26
N PRO A 131 14.57 -10.80 -3.28
CA PRO A 131 14.99 -9.43 -3.57
C PRO A 131 16.22 -9.45 -4.46
N GLN A 132 16.15 -8.79 -5.60
CA GLN A 132 17.31 -8.58 -6.45
C GLN A 132 17.94 -7.25 -6.03
N PRO A 133 19.18 -7.24 -5.52
CA PRO A 133 19.88 -5.98 -5.25
C PRO A 133 20.11 -5.28 -6.59
N ILE A 134 19.69 -4.03 -6.67
CA ILE A 134 19.89 -3.17 -7.83
C ILE A 134 20.90 -2.11 -7.40
N ASP A 135 21.97 -1.96 -8.18
CA ASP A 135 22.86 -0.82 -8.06
C ASP A 135 22.13 0.40 -8.64
N ALA A 136 21.73 1.33 -7.78
CA ALA A 136 20.94 2.48 -8.15
C ALA A 136 21.83 3.74 -8.13
N ASN A 137 21.64 4.61 -9.11
CA ASN A 137 22.24 5.93 -9.06
C ASN A 137 21.57 6.72 -7.93
N GLU A 138 22.37 7.16 -6.95
CA GLU A 138 21.90 7.91 -5.77
C GLU A 138 21.60 9.39 -6.09
N THR A 139 21.85 9.84 -7.33
CA THR A 139 21.52 11.20 -7.77
C THR A 139 20.02 11.35 -7.96
N ILE A 140 19.41 12.28 -7.23
CA ILE A 140 18.00 12.60 -7.29
C ILE A 140 17.73 13.54 -8.47
N LEU A 141 16.75 13.19 -9.31
CA LEU A 141 16.25 14.07 -10.37
C LEU A 141 14.95 14.75 -9.91
N VAL A 142 14.98 16.09 -9.83
CA VAL A 142 13.81 16.92 -9.58
C VAL A 142 13.30 17.49 -10.91
N VAL A 143 12.06 17.16 -11.26
CA VAL A 143 11.43 17.64 -12.49
C VAL A 143 10.43 18.75 -12.18
N GLY A 144 10.74 19.96 -12.66
CA GLY A 144 9.99 21.19 -12.41
C GLY A 144 10.66 22.07 -11.36
N GLY A 145 11.02 23.30 -11.73
CA GLY A 145 11.62 24.34 -10.91
C GLY A 145 10.62 25.30 -10.28
N GLY A 146 9.39 24.87 -10.02
CA GLY A 146 8.42 25.62 -9.19
C GLY A 146 8.73 25.49 -7.69
N VAL A 147 7.93 26.16 -6.84
CA VAL A 147 8.11 26.14 -5.37
C VAL A 147 8.30 24.75 -4.78
N SER A 148 7.49 23.76 -5.21
CA SER A 148 7.59 22.38 -4.74
C SER A 148 8.90 21.71 -5.16
N GLY A 149 9.36 21.94 -6.38
CA GLY A 149 10.59 21.37 -6.90
C GLY A 149 11.83 22.00 -6.27
N LEU A 150 11.87 23.33 -6.16
CA LEU A 150 12.95 24.05 -5.49
C LEU A 150 13.08 23.58 -4.02
N THR A 151 11.96 23.54 -3.29
CA THR A 151 11.96 23.05 -1.90
C THR A 151 12.42 21.61 -1.79
N SER A 152 11.99 20.74 -2.72
CA SER A 152 12.41 19.33 -2.75
C SER A 152 13.91 19.20 -3.03
N ALA A 153 14.46 19.98 -3.97
CA ALA A 153 15.88 19.98 -4.29
C ALA A 153 16.73 20.46 -3.11
N ILE A 154 16.35 21.58 -2.49
CA ILE A 154 17.03 22.11 -1.29
C ILE A 154 17.01 21.08 -0.16
N ALA A 155 15.85 20.48 0.13
CA ALA A 155 15.73 19.48 1.19
C ALA A 155 16.59 18.24 0.92
N ALA A 156 16.61 17.76 -0.33
CA ALA A 156 17.42 16.62 -0.75
C ALA A 156 18.94 16.90 -0.62
N THR A 157 19.38 18.09 -1.06
CA THR A 157 20.78 18.52 -0.93
C THR A 157 21.19 18.70 0.54
N LYS A 158 20.33 19.30 1.38
CA LYS A 158 20.56 19.42 2.83
C LYS A 158 20.63 18.06 3.54
N ALA A 159 19.96 17.04 3.01
CA ALA A 159 20.06 15.66 3.47
C ALA A 159 21.32 14.92 2.96
N GLY A 160 22.19 15.59 2.18
CA GLY A 160 23.47 15.06 1.69
C GLY A 160 23.40 14.34 0.35
N ASN A 161 22.29 14.46 -0.40
CA ASN A 161 22.13 13.80 -1.69
C ASN A 161 22.58 14.70 -2.85
N SER A 162 23.09 14.11 -3.93
CA SER A 162 23.31 14.81 -5.19
C SER A 162 21.97 15.04 -5.90
N VAL A 163 21.72 16.26 -6.38
CA VAL A 163 20.45 16.62 -7.02
C VAL A 163 20.68 17.25 -8.40
N VAL A 164 19.90 16.81 -9.38
CA VAL A 164 19.74 17.47 -10.68
C VAL A 164 18.34 18.03 -10.74
N LEU A 165 18.19 19.34 -10.91
CA LEU A 165 16.90 19.98 -11.14
C LEU A 165 16.76 20.36 -12.61
N THR A 166 15.65 19.96 -13.23
CA THR A 166 15.31 20.33 -14.61
C THR A 166 14.02 21.13 -14.63
N GLU A 167 14.03 22.30 -15.27
CA GLU A 167 12.85 23.12 -15.54
C GLU A 167 12.61 23.20 -17.04
N LYS A 168 11.34 23.22 -17.45
CA LYS A 168 10.94 23.28 -18.86
C LYS A 168 11.13 24.69 -19.42
N GLU A 169 10.80 25.70 -18.63
CA GLU A 169 10.89 27.11 -19.02
C GLU A 169 12.29 27.69 -18.75
N ASP A 170 12.59 28.86 -19.33
CA ASP A 170 13.90 29.53 -19.15
C ASP A 170 14.14 30.08 -17.74
N LYS A 171 13.14 30.00 -16.84
CA LYS A 171 13.19 30.57 -15.49
C LYS A 171 12.61 29.62 -14.45
N LEU A 172 13.35 29.47 -13.35
CA LEU A 172 12.86 28.86 -12.11
C LEU A 172 11.80 29.75 -11.46
N GLY A 173 10.93 29.15 -10.64
CA GLY A 173 9.93 29.82 -9.81
C GLY A 173 8.47 29.44 -10.13
N GLY A 174 8.21 28.88 -11.31
CA GLY A 174 6.90 28.36 -11.71
C GLY A 174 5.78 29.39 -11.58
N TRP A 175 4.65 29.01 -10.99
CA TRP A 175 3.49 29.90 -10.82
C TRP A 175 3.74 31.08 -9.89
N LEU A 176 4.63 30.95 -8.90
CA LEU A 176 4.87 32.03 -7.94
C LEU A 176 5.52 33.25 -8.60
N ASN A 177 6.28 33.08 -9.70
CA ASN A 177 6.78 34.20 -10.50
C ASN A 177 5.68 35.05 -11.14
N LYS A 178 4.47 34.51 -11.29
CA LYS A 178 3.34 35.24 -11.88
C LYS A 178 2.53 36.01 -10.83
N PHE A 179 2.81 35.80 -9.54
CA PHE A 179 2.11 36.44 -8.44
C PHE A 179 2.95 37.61 -7.92
N HIS A 180 2.29 38.76 -7.72
CA HIS A 180 2.94 39.90 -7.09
C HIS A 180 3.16 39.66 -5.59
N LYS A 181 2.19 39.03 -4.91
CA LYS A 181 2.20 38.69 -3.49
C LYS A 181 1.25 37.52 -3.19
N VAL A 182 1.40 36.88 -2.04
CA VAL A 182 0.57 35.77 -1.52
C VAL A 182 0.07 36.06 -0.11
N ASN A 183 -0.89 35.29 0.39
CA ASN A 183 -1.38 35.36 1.78
C ASN A 183 -1.31 33.98 2.47
N LEU A 184 -0.22 33.24 2.25
CA LEU A 184 -0.09 31.83 2.61
C LEU A 184 0.71 31.59 3.90
N GLY A 185 1.28 32.63 4.51
CA GLY A 185 2.23 32.54 5.61
C GLY A 185 1.56 32.20 6.93
N ASN A 186 1.07 33.20 7.67
CA ASN A 186 0.61 33.01 9.04
C ASN A 186 -0.90 33.17 9.19
N SER A 187 -1.52 32.24 9.94
CA SER A 187 -2.90 32.40 10.42
C SER A 187 -3.05 33.76 11.14
N PRO A 188 -4.09 34.56 10.85
CA PRO A 188 -5.34 34.20 10.17
C PRO A 188 -5.34 34.36 8.64
N PHE A 189 -4.17 34.43 7.98
CA PHE A 189 -4.02 34.53 6.52
C PHE A 189 -4.59 35.81 5.91
N THR A 190 -4.62 36.89 6.71
CA THR A 190 -5.20 38.19 6.36
C THR A 190 -4.19 39.15 5.74
N GLU A 191 -2.90 38.90 5.94
CA GLU A 191 -1.82 39.77 5.45
C GLU A 191 -1.26 39.27 4.12
N ILE A 192 -0.87 40.22 3.27
CA ILE A 192 -0.34 39.96 1.94
C ILE A 192 1.19 40.16 1.98
N GLU A 193 1.94 39.11 1.71
CA GLU A 193 3.41 39.02 1.81
C GLU A 193 4.07 38.65 0.47
N SER A 194 5.39 38.73 0.41
CA SER A 194 6.14 38.29 -0.78
C SER A 194 5.98 36.79 -1.02
N THR A 195 6.13 36.37 -2.27
CA THR A 195 6.06 34.96 -2.66
C THR A 195 7.19 34.11 -2.07
N GLY A 196 8.32 34.73 -1.71
CA GLY A 196 9.52 34.06 -1.20
C GLY A 196 10.26 33.23 -2.26
N ILE A 197 9.90 33.39 -3.53
CA ILE A 197 10.40 32.51 -4.59
C ILE A 197 11.83 32.85 -4.99
N GLU A 198 12.19 34.13 -4.93
CA GLU A 198 13.55 34.60 -5.23
C GLU A 198 14.58 34.04 -4.26
N GLU A 199 14.22 33.88 -2.99
CA GLU A 199 15.08 33.27 -1.96
C GLU A 199 15.34 31.79 -2.27
N LEU A 200 14.29 31.04 -2.62
CA LEU A 200 14.41 29.63 -3.00
C LEU A 200 15.22 29.43 -4.28
N ILE A 201 15.06 30.32 -5.27
CA ILE A 201 15.85 30.27 -6.50
C ILE A 201 17.32 30.52 -6.17
N SER A 202 17.61 31.55 -5.37
CA SER A 202 18.98 31.89 -4.99
C SER A 202 19.67 30.75 -4.22
N GLU A 203 18.95 29.99 -3.40
CA GLU A 203 19.50 28.87 -2.65
C GLU A 203 19.81 27.64 -3.53
N VAL A 204 19.07 27.44 -4.62
CA VAL A 204 19.33 26.35 -5.57
C VAL A 204 20.47 26.71 -6.53
N GLU A 205 20.66 27.99 -6.84
CA GLU A 205 21.71 28.47 -7.73
C GLU A 205 23.07 28.67 -7.05
N SER A 206 23.13 28.67 -5.71
CA SER A 206 24.37 28.84 -4.91
C SER A 206 25.14 27.54 -4.71
#